data_AF-A0A1D9BDV1-F1
#
_entry.id   AF-A0A1D9BDV1-F1
#
_cell.length_a   1.000
_cell.length_b   1.000
_cell.length_c   1.000
_cell.angle_alpha   90.00
_cell.angle_beta   90.00
_cell.angle_gamma   90.00
#
_symmetry.space_group_name_H-M   'P 1'
#
loop_
_entity.id
_entity.type
_entity.pdbx_description
1 polymer ?
#
loop_
_entity_poly.entity_id
_entity_poly.type
_entity_poly.pdbx_seq_one_letter_code
_entity_poly.pdbx_strand_id
1 'polypeptide(L)'
;MAHVDLPDFDTLATLYRQDPGAFEALRSTLLHQALDDVETPRRLRIEALLNRIELHRRRARNPLHATVIAHEMMWASFLTMNYVLHHGERPARPGATVLQFRPRPQLH
;
A
#
# COMPACT_ATOMS: atom_id res chain seq x y z
N MET A 1 -9.46 3.63 18.07
CA MET A 1 -8.51 4.30 17.19
C MET A 1 -7.63 5.13 18.08
N ALA A 2 -6.39 4.70 18.31
CA ALA A 2 -5.34 5.56 18.78
C ALA A 2 -5.38 6.83 17.91
N HIS A 3 -5.39 7.95 18.61
CA HIS A 3 -5.26 9.25 17.98
C HIS A 3 -3.82 9.30 17.46
N VAL A 4 -3.63 9.04 16.16
CA VAL A 4 -2.35 9.29 15.52
C VAL A 4 -2.20 10.80 15.51
N ASP A 5 -1.31 11.32 16.37
CA ASP A 5 -1.03 12.75 16.49
C ASP A 5 -0.28 13.21 15.22
N LEU A 6 -1.07 13.43 14.17
CA LEU A 6 -0.61 13.93 12.89
C LEU A 6 -0.33 15.43 13.03
N PRO A 7 0.92 15.88 12.82
CA PRO A 7 1.23 17.30 12.79
C PRO A 7 0.44 18.02 11.70
N ASP A 8 0.19 19.30 11.88
CA ASP A 8 -0.46 20.11 10.85
C ASP A 8 0.34 20.20 9.55
N PHE A 9 -0.33 20.67 8.50
CA PHE A 9 0.25 20.74 7.17
C PHE A 9 1.52 21.61 7.11
N ASP A 10 1.52 22.77 7.79
CA ASP A 10 2.64 23.71 7.74
C ASP A 10 3.88 23.14 8.42
N THR A 11 3.69 22.40 9.51
CA THR A 11 4.73 21.66 10.21
C THR A 11 5.32 20.58 9.31
N LEU A 12 4.48 19.77 8.65
CA LEU A 12 4.91 18.73 7.72
C LEU A 12 5.64 19.29 6.50
N ALA A 13 5.13 20.38 5.92
CA ALA A 13 5.73 21.05 4.77
C ALA A 13 7.08 21.69 5.14
N THR A 14 7.21 22.22 6.35
CA THR A 14 8.48 22.76 6.86
C THR A 14 9.48 21.65 7.09
N LEU A 15 9.07 20.54 7.72
CA LEU A 15 9.91 19.36 7.92
C LEU A 15 10.42 18.82 6.58
N TYR A 16 9.56 18.65 5.58
CA TYR A 16 9.98 18.15 4.26
C TYR A 16 10.99 19.09 3.58
N ARG A 17 10.82 20.41 3.70
CA ARG A 17 11.73 21.39 3.10
C ARG A 17 13.11 21.39 3.78
N GLN A 18 13.16 21.16 5.09
CA GLN A 18 14.39 21.19 5.88
C GLN A 18 15.11 19.85 5.85
N ASP A 19 14.38 18.75 6.05
CA ASP A 19 14.88 17.39 6.08
C ASP A 19 13.84 16.41 5.51
N PRO A 20 13.93 16.12 4.19
CA PRO A 20 13.09 15.11 3.54
C PRO A 20 13.22 13.72 4.18
N GLY A 21 14.38 13.38 4.75
CA GLY A 21 14.61 12.09 5.39
C GLY A 21 13.84 11.95 6.69
N ALA A 22 13.87 12.99 7.53
CA ALA A 22 13.07 13.05 8.76
C ALA A 22 11.57 13.02 8.46
N PHE A 23 11.11 13.70 7.41
CA PHE A 23 9.72 13.61 6.96
C PHE A 23 9.32 12.16 6.61
N GLU A 24 10.14 11.45 5.84
CA GLU A 24 9.88 10.07 5.46
C GLU A 24 9.90 9.11 6.66
N ALA A 25 10.79 9.35 7.62
CA ALA A 25 10.83 8.59 8.87
C ALA A 25 9.55 8.80 9.70
N LEU A 26 9.13 10.06 9.89
CA LEU A 26 7.88 10.40 10.58
C LEU A 26 6.69 9.73 9.91
N ARG A 27 6.57 9.85 8.59
CA ARG A 27 5.49 9.24 7.81
C ARG A 27 5.44 7.72 8.02
N SER A 28 6.59 7.04 7.95
CA SER A 28 6.69 5.60 8.21
C SER A 28 6.24 5.24 9.62
N THR A 29 6.64 6.02 10.64
CA THR A 29 6.24 5.79 12.03
C THR A 29 4.73 5.92 12.21
N LEU A 30 4.12 6.99 11.70
CA LEU A 30 2.67 7.22 11.81
C LEU A 30 1.85 6.10 11.14
N LEU A 31 2.33 5.58 10.00
CA LEU A 31 1.67 4.47 9.30
C LEU A 31 1.73 3.15 10.08
N HIS A 32 2.85 2.86 10.74
CA HIS A 32 2.97 1.66 11.57
C HIS A 32 2.17 1.79 12.88
N GLN A 33 2.13 2.98 13.49
CA GLN A 33 1.28 3.24 14.65
C GLN A 33 -0.20 3.02 14.31
N ALA A 34 -0.64 3.43 13.11
CA ALA A 34 -2.00 3.16 12.65
C ALA A 34 -2.31 1.65 12.48
N LEU A 35 -1.29 0.80 12.31
CA LEU A 35 -1.46 -0.66 12.26
C LEU A 35 -1.55 -1.32 13.63
N ASP A 36 -1.04 -0.68 14.69
CA ASP A 36 -1.02 -1.26 16.03
C ASP A 36 -2.43 -1.43 16.62
N ASP A 37 -3.38 -0.61 16.19
CA ASP A 37 -4.79 -0.68 16.58
C ASP A 37 -5.61 -1.74 15.84
N VAL A 38 -5.05 -2.37 14.82
CA VAL A 38 -5.80 -3.28 13.95
C VAL A 38 -5.84 -4.67 14.55
N GLU A 39 -7.06 -5.19 14.77
CA GLU A 39 -7.28 -6.58 15.22
C GLU A 39 -6.61 -7.62 14.31
N THR A 40 -6.08 -8.67 14.93
CA THR A 40 -5.18 -9.69 14.34
C THR A 40 -5.64 -10.29 13.00
N PRO A 41 -6.92 -10.63 12.77
CA PRO A 41 -7.35 -11.21 11.50
C PRO A 41 -7.25 -10.23 10.31
N ARG A 42 -7.32 -8.92 10.58
CA ARG A 42 -7.29 -7.86 9.56
C ARG A 42 -5.90 -7.25 9.40
N ARG A 43 -5.08 -7.28 10.46
CA ARG A 43 -3.73 -6.70 10.50
C ARG A 43 -2.86 -7.18 9.34
N LEU A 44 -2.77 -8.49 9.13
CA LEU A 44 -1.94 -9.07 8.05
C LEU A 44 -2.31 -8.53 6.66
N ARG A 45 -3.61 -8.36 6.38
CA ARG A 45 -4.09 -7.86 5.09
C ARG A 45 -3.76 -6.38 4.91
N ILE A 46 -3.91 -5.58 5.96
CA ILE A 46 -3.65 -4.14 5.93
C ILE A 46 -2.14 -3.89 5.83
N GLU A 47 -1.32 -4.66 6.54
CA GLU A 47 0.14 -4.61 6.43
C GLU A 47 0.62 -4.98 5.01
N ALA A 48 0.05 -6.03 4.41
CA ALA A 48 0.35 -6.37 3.01
C ALA A 48 -0.02 -5.24 2.03
N LEU A 49 -1.12 -4.53 2.28
CA LEU A 49 -1.52 -3.36 1.50
C LEU A 49 -0.53 -2.20 1.67
N LEU A 50 -0.15 -1.89 2.92
CA LEU A 50 0.82 -0.84 3.23
C LEU A 50 2.17 -1.12 2.54
N ASN A 51 2.68 -2.36 2.66
CA ASN A 51 3.92 -2.78 2.01
C ASN A 51 3.87 -2.58 0.49
N ARG A 52 2.72 -2.88 -0.13
CA ARG A 52 2.52 -2.67 -1.57
C ARG A 52 2.53 -1.18 -1.93
N ILE A 53 1.85 -0.33 -1.15
CA ILE A 53 1.85 1.13 -1.35
C ILE A 53 3.28 1.67 -1.23
N GLU A 54 4.02 1.28 -0.19
CA GLU A 54 5.41 1.71 0.00
C GLU A 54 6.33 1.29 -1.15
N LEU A 55 6.17 0.06 -1.65
CA LEU A 55 6.94 -0.42 -2.80
C LEU A 55 6.67 0.43 -4.05
N HIS A 56 5.39 0.72 -4.33
CA HIS A 56 5.03 1.57 -5.47
C HIS A 56 5.53 3.00 -5.30
N ARG A 57 5.43 3.56 -4.10
CA ARG A 57 5.94 4.89 -3.78
C ARG A 57 7.45 4.99 -4.02
N ARG A 58 8.24 4.01 -3.56
CA ARG A 58 9.70 3.95 -3.78
C ARG A 58 10.08 3.81 -5.26
N ARG A 59 9.23 3.17 -6.06
CA ARG A 59 9.43 3.00 -7.52
C ARG A 59 8.85 4.15 -8.35
N ALA A 60 8.07 5.03 -7.74
CA ALA A 60 7.46 6.14 -8.44
C ALA A 60 8.52 7.14 -8.92
N ARG A 61 8.24 7.77 -10.05
CA ARG A 61 9.15 8.74 -10.69
C ARG A 61 9.23 10.06 -9.95
N ASN A 62 8.17 10.40 -9.22
CA ASN A 62 8.03 11.60 -8.42
C ASN A 62 6.87 11.38 -7.41
N PRO A 63 6.71 12.27 -6.41
CA PRO A 63 5.66 12.14 -5.39
C PRO A 63 4.24 12.08 -5.98
N LEU A 64 3.94 12.87 -7.01
CA LEU A 64 2.63 12.89 -7.66
C LEU A 64 2.30 11.53 -8.30
N HIS A 65 3.27 10.91 -8.97
CA HIS A 65 3.10 9.58 -9.54
C HIS A 65 2.80 8.53 -8.46
N ALA A 66 3.44 8.64 -7.28
CA ALA A 66 3.11 7.76 -6.15
C ALA A 66 1.66 7.97 -5.68
N THR A 67 1.20 9.23 -5.60
CA THR A 67 -0.18 9.57 -5.24
C THR A 67 -1.19 8.98 -6.21
N VAL A 68 -0.91 9.04 -7.52
CA VAL A 68 -1.77 8.45 -8.56
C VAL A 68 -1.88 6.94 -8.37
N ILE A 69 -0.76 6.22 -8.21
CA ILE A 69 -0.78 4.77 -8.00
C ILE A 69 -1.57 4.39 -6.73
N ALA A 70 -1.40 5.14 -5.65
CA ALA A 70 -2.17 4.92 -4.42
C ALA A 70 -3.68 5.10 -4.66
N HIS A 71 -4.08 6.14 -5.39
CA HIS A 71 -5.48 6.37 -5.76
C HIS A 71 -6.05 5.25 -6.64
N GLU A 72 -5.29 4.75 -7.61
CA GLU A 72 -5.70 3.61 -8.44
C GLU A 72 -5.96 2.36 -7.58
N MET A 73 -5.09 2.09 -6.61
CA MET A 73 -5.25 0.96 -5.68
C MET A 73 -6.49 1.13 -4.78
N MET A 74 -6.76 2.34 -4.30
CA MET A 74 -7.98 2.65 -3.55
C MET A 74 -9.23 2.48 -4.42
N TRP A 75 -9.20 2.99 -5.65
CA TRP A 75 -10.31 2.91 -6.59
C TRP A 75 -10.63 1.46 -6.96
N ALA A 76 -9.61 0.63 -7.22
CA ALA A 76 -9.80 -0.80 -7.47
C ALA A 76 -10.45 -1.52 -6.27
N SER A 77 -10.07 -1.14 -5.05
CA SER A 77 -10.69 -1.67 -3.82
C SER A 77 -12.15 -1.24 -3.69
N PHE A 78 -12.44 0.03 -3.98
CA PHE A 78 -13.80 0.58 -3.99
C PHE A 78 -14.70 -0.12 -5.02
N LEU A 79 -14.23 -0.29 -6.25
CA LEU A 79 -14.96 -1.01 -7.31
C LEU A 79 -15.24 -2.46 -6.90
N THR A 80 -14.27 -3.13 -6.27
CA THR A 80 -14.46 -4.50 -5.75
C THR A 80 -15.55 -4.53 -4.67
N MET A 81 -15.53 -3.59 -3.75
CA MET A 81 -16.55 -3.48 -2.70
C MET A 81 -17.93 -3.22 -3.29
N ASN A 82 -18.04 -2.25 -4.20
CA ASN A 82 -19.28 -1.93 -4.90
C ASN A 82 -19.85 -3.17 -5.62
N TYR A 83 -19.00 -3.92 -6.33
CA TYR A 83 -19.40 -5.16 -6.99
C TYR A 83 -19.95 -6.19 -5.99
N VAL A 84 -19.23 -6.44 -4.90
CA VAL A 84 -19.66 -7.42 -3.87
C VAL A 84 -20.98 -7.02 -3.23
N LEU A 85 -21.19 -5.73 -2.97
CA LEU A 85 -22.45 -5.23 -2.41
C LEU A 85 -23.64 -5.47 -3.34
N HIS A 86 -23.46 -5.31 -4.66
CA HIS A 86 -24.53 -5.47 -5.63
C HIS A 86 -24.76 -6.92 -6.09
N HIS A 87 -23.72 -7.76 -6.06
CA HIS A 87 -23.77 -9.12 -6.62
C HIS A 87 -23.61 -10.24 -5.58
N GLY A 88 -23.31 -9.92 -4.32
CA GLY A 88 -23.15 -10.90 -3.23
C GLY A 88 -21.84 -11.71 -3.27
N GLU A 89 -21.11 -11.67 -4.38
CA GLU A 89 -19.88 -12.43 -4.58
C GLU A 89 -18.74 -11.55 -5.07
N ARG A 90 -17.50 -12.01 -4.87
CA ARG A 90 -16.32 -11.32 -5.42
C ARG A 90 -16.23 -11.55 -6.93
N PRO A 91 -15.79 -10.53 -7.70
CA PRO A 91 -15.57 -10.73 -9.12
C PRO A 91 -14.52 -11.82 -9.35
N ALA A 92 -14.79 -12.71 -10.30
CA ALA A 92 -13.87 -13.79 -10.64
C ALA A 92 -12.51 -13.22 -11.04
N ARG A 93 -11.44 -13.73 -10.43
CA ARG A 93 -10.08 -13.40 -10.88
C ARG A 93 -9.81 -14.19 -12.16
N PRO A 94 -9.24 -13.57 -13.21
CA PRO A 94 -8.81 -14.31 -14.39
C PRO A 94 -7.89 -15.46 -13.96
N GLY A 95 -8.18 -16.68 -14.39
CA GLY A 95 -7.28 -17.81 -14.17
C GLY A 95 -5.94 -17.54 -14.84
N ALA A 96 -4.84 -17.83 -14.14
CA ALA A 96 -3.50 -17.77 -14.74
C ALA A 96 -3.06 -19.18 -15.12
N THR A 97 -2.56 -19.36 -16.35
CA THR A 97 -1.90 -20.60 -16.75
C THR A 97 -0.58 -20.75 -15.99
N VAL A 98 -0.48 -21.76 -15.14
CA VAL A 98 0.78 -22.08 -14.44
C VAL A 98 1.77 -22.62 -15.46
N LEU A 99 2.79 -21.82 -15.78
CA LEU A 99 3.90 -22.27 -16.61
C LEU A 99 4.74 -23.28 -15.81
N GLN A 100 4.99 -24.46 -16.38
CA GLN A 100 5.89 -25.42 -15.76
C GLN A 100 7.34 -24.91 -15.83
N PHE A 101 8.05 -24.99 -14.70
CA PHE A 101 9.45 -24.65 -14.63
C PHE A 101 10.25 -25.70 -15.43
N ARG A 102 10.94 -25.29 -16.50
CA ARG A 102 11.86 -26.19 -17.20
C ARG A 102 13.12 -26.39 -16.35
N PRO A 103 13.58 -27.63 -16.12
CA PRO A 103 14.83 -27.88 -15.41
C PRO A 103 16.02 -27.28 -16.19
N ARG A 104 16.96 -26.67 -15.48
CA ARG A 104 18.18 -26.09 -16.05
C ARG A 104 19.05 -27.22 -16.63
N PRO A 105 19.49 -27.15 -17.90
CA PRO A 105 20.35 -28.19 -18.47
C PRO A 105 21.67 -28.25 -17.68
N GLN A 106 22.06 -29.47 -17.28
CA GLN A 106 23.36 -29.71 -16.66
C GLN A 106 24.42 -29.64 -17.77
N LEU A 107 25.37 -28.73 -17.63
CA LEU A 107 26.55 -28.67 -18.49
C LEU A 107 27.45 -29.87 -18.13
N HIS A 108 27.71 -30.74 -19.11
CA HIS A 108 28.72 -31.79 -19.04
C HIS A 108 30.08 -31.26 -19.49
#